data_AF-T2SXI9-F1
#
_entry.id   AF-T2SXI9-F1
#
_cell.length_a   1.000
_cell.length_b   1.000
_cell.length_c   1.000
_cell.angle_alpha   90.00
_cell.angle_beta   90.00
_cell.angle_gamma   90.00
#
_symmetry.space_group_name_H-M   'P 1'
#
loop_
_entity.id
_entity.type
_entity.pdbx_description
1 polymer ?
#
loop_
_entity_poly.entity_id
_entity_poly.type
_entity_poly.pdbx_seq_one_letter_code
_entity_poly.pdbx_strand_id
1 'polypeptide(L)' 'MQEYHIHNLDCPDCAAKLERDLNKLDYVKKAQINFSTSKLFLDTSDFEKV' A
#
# COMPACT_ATOMS: atom_id res chain seq x y z
N MET A 1 1.61 -9.93 6.21
CA MET A 1 1.52 -9.56 4.78
C MET A 1 0.11 -9.82 4.27
N GLN A 2 -0.65 -8.74 4.07
CA GLN A 2 -1.88 -8.79 3.28
C GLN A 2 -1.61 -8.29 1.86
N GLU A 3 -2.22 -8.96 0.89
CA GLU A 3 -2.22 -8.54 -0.50
C GLU A 3 -3.60 -8.02 -0.92
N TYR A 4 -3.61 -6.84 -1.53
CA TYR A 4 -4.80 -6.17 -2.03
C TYR A 4 -4.66 -5.94 -3.52
N HIS A 5 -5.71 -6.20 -4.28
CA HIS A 5 -5.71 -5.89 -5.70
C HIS A 5 -6.28 -4.49 -5.90
N ILE A 6 -5.49 -3.58 -6.48
CA ILE A 6 -6.00 -2.24 -6.80
C ILE A 6 -6.44 -2.23 -8.26
N HIS A 7 -7.75 -2.18 -8.46
CA HIS A 7 -8.32 -1.91 -9.77
C HIS A 7 -8.28 -0.40 -10.03
N ASN A 8 -7.91 0.01 -11.24
CA ASN A 8 -7.82 1.41 -11.66
C ASN A 8 -6.63 2.21 -11.11
N LEU A 9 -5.55 1.53 -10.73
CA LEU A 9 -4.26 2.17 -10.45
C LEU A 9 -3.60 2.56 -11.79
N ASP A 10 -3.96 3.72 -12.34
CA ASP A 10 -3.55 4.14 -13.70
C ASP A 10 -2.36 5.11 -13.69
N CYS A 11 -2.04 5.70 -12.53
CA CYS A 11 -0.94 6.64 -12.38
C CYS A 11 0.16 6.10 -11.45
N PRO A 12 1.38 5.83 -11.95
CA PRO A 12 2.50 5.38 -11.13
C PRO A 12 2.88 6.38 -10.03
N ASP A 13 2.65 7.67 -10.29
CA ASP A 13 2.83 8.74 -9.30
C ASP A 13 1.83 8.62 -8.12
N CYS A 14 0.56 8.32 -8.42
CA CYS A 14 -0.45 8.08 -7.38
C CYS A 14 -0.12 6.85 -6.52
N ALA A 15 0.36 5.78 -7.15
CA ALA A 15 0.79 4.58 -6.43
C ALA A 15 1.99 4.85 -5.53
N ALA A 16 3.03 5.51 -6.04
CA ALA A 16 4.20 5.87 -5.26
C ALA A 16 3.82 6.78 -4.09
N LYS A 17 2.87 7.70 -4.28
CA LYS A 17 2.37 8.57 -3.22
C LYS A 17 1.61 7.78 -2.14
N LEU A 18 0.71 6.88 -2.54
CA LEU A 18 -0.03 6.03 -1.61
C LEU A 18 0.90 5.12 -0.80
N GLU A 19 1.90 4.52 -1.44
CA GLU A 19 2.92 3.71 -0.76
C GLU A 19 3.65 4.52 0.31
N ARG A 20 4.07 5.75 -0.01
CA ARG A 20 4.76 6.65 0.92
C ARG A 20 3.87 7.10 2.07
N ASP A 21 2.62 7.44 1.79
CA ASP A 21 1.64 7.82 2.82
C ASP A 21 1.37 6.64 3.76
N LEU A 22 1.21 5.43 3.22
CA LEU A 22 1.06 4.22 4.04
C LEU A 22 2.30 3.95 4.89
N ASN A 23 3.50 4.06 4.33
CA ASN A 23 4.76 3.84 5.06
C ASN A 23 5.05 4.94 6.11
N LYS A 24 4.36 6.08 6.04
CA LYS A 24 4.42 7.14 7.05
C LYS A 24 3.57 6.85 8.29
N LEU A 25 2.66 5.89 8.22
CA LEU A 25 1.79 5.55 9.33
C LEU A 25 2.57 4.71 10.35
N ASP A 26 2.55 5.13 11.61
CA ASP A 26 3.29 4.49 12.72
C ASP A 26 2.93 3.00 12.91
N TYR A 27 1.71 2.62 12.50
CA TYR A 27 1.18 1.26 12.59
C TYR A 27 1.47 0.40 11.34
N VAL A 28 1.98 0.99 10.27
CA VAL A 28 2.37 0.29 9.04
C VAL A 28 3.85 -0.04 9.12
N LYS A 29 4.17 -1.32 9.24
CA LYS A 29 5.56 -1.82 9.19
C LYS A 29 6.15 -1.70 7.80
N LYS A 30 5.35 -2.01 6.77
CA LYS A 30 5.80 -2.01 5.39
C LYS A 30 4.61 -1.89 4.43
N ALA A 31 4.64 -0.88 3.57
CA ALA A 31 3.75 -0.79 2.43
C ALA A 31 4.57 -0.91 1.15
N GLN A 32 4.11 -1.72 0.20
CA GLN A 32 4.72 -1.84 -1.12
C GLN A 32 3.63 -1.98 -2.18
N ILE A 33 3.64 -1.15 -3.21
CA ILE A 33 2.69 -1.22 -4.32
C ILE A 33 3.42 -1.70 -5.56
N ASN A 34 2.98 -2.85 -6.07
CA ASN A 34 3.48 -3.45 -7.29
C ASN A 34 2.55 -3.08 -8.46
N PHE A 35 2.85 -1.95 -9.10
CA PHE A 35 2.07 -1.41 -10.22
C PHE A 35 1.99 -2.39 -11.40
N SER A 36 3.08 -3.10 -11.69
CA SER A 36 3.16 -4.06 -12.79
C SER A 36 2.18 -5.22 -12.68
N THR A 37 1.77 -5.58 -11.45
CA THR A 37 0.81 -6.66 -11.19
C THR A 37 -0.48 -6.15 -10.55
N SER A 38 -0.64 -4.83 -10.41
CA SER A 38 -1.75 -4.20 -9.69
C SER A 38 -1.98 -4.73 -8.27
N LYS A 39 -0.89 -5.13 -7.57
CA LYS A 39 -0.94 -5.68 -6.22
C LYS A 39 -0.36 -4.71 -5.20
N LEU A 40 -1.09 -4.41 -4.14
CA LEU A 40 -0.64 -3.71 -2.94
C LEU A 40 -0.30 -4.76 -1.88
N PHE A 41 0.93 -4.72 -1.36
CA PHE A 41 1.38 -5.49 -0.22
C PHE A 41 1.44 -4.56 1.00
N LEU A 42 0.63 -4.88 2.00
CA LEU A 42 0.57 -4.12 3.25
C LEU A 42 0.93 -5.03 4.42
N ASP A 43 1.86 -4.56 5.24
CA ASP A 43 2.28 -5.18 6.48
C ASP A 43 2.03 -4.18 7.60
N THR A 44 0.96 -4.40 8.36
CA THR A 44 0.56 -3.57 9.50
C THR A 44 0.52 -4.41 10.76
N SER A 45 0.79 -3.77 11.89
CA SER A 45 0.78 -4.45 13.21
C SER A 45 -0.50 -4.15 14.00
N ASP A 46 -1.27 -3.13 13.59
CA ASP A 46 -2.49 -2.66 14.26
C ASP A 46 -3.58 -2.42 13.20
N PHE A 47 -4.61 -3.28 13.19
CA PHE A 47 -5.74 -3.23 12.24
C PHE A 47 -6.94 -2.43 12.75
N GLU A 48 -6.92 -1.97 13.99
CA GLU A 48 -8.04 -1.20 14.58
C GLU A 48 -8.12 0.26 14.12
N LYS A 49 -7.13 0.73 13.35
CA LYS A 49 -7.06 2.12 12.84
C LYS A 49 -7.05 2.25 11.32
N VAL A 50 -7.28 1.16 10.58
CA VAL A 50 -7.34 1.17 9.11
C VAL A 50 -8.75 1.47 8.60
#